data_AF-A0A8T2TSK0-F1
#
_entry.id   AF-A0A8T2TSK0-F1
#
_cell.length_a   1.000
_cell.length_b   1.000
_cell.length_c   1.000
_cell.angle_alpha   90.00
_cell.angle_beta   90.00
_cell.angle_gamma   90.00
#
_symmetry.space_group_name_H-M   'P 1'
#
loop_
_entity.id
_entity.type
_entity.pdbx_description
1 polymer ?
#
loop_
_entity_poly.entity_id
_entity_poly.type
_entity_poly.pdbx_seq_one_letter_code
_entity_poly.pdbx_strand_id
1 'polypeptide(L)'
;MTADSNDHRASNIRSSAQRPIPDATAYMTGATSRETVTLQTKVTSESTDNRQRLSEIRRKKDFCFIDRINGKNVNILEGLELHRNVFNNVEQKELIDYVYQLQELGRNQKLRRRTYSEPRKWMRGKGRVTLQFGCCYNYAIDKDGNPPGIIREEEVDAIPQKFRMVIKRLVEWHVLPAGCIPDSCIVNIYDVGDCIPPHIDHHDFVRPFCTLSLLSECNIIFGTELKIAGPGEFIGSYSIPLPTGSVLILNGNGADVAKHAVPAVPTKRISITFRKMDPTKVPESFKPDKELLSTKPLANGGSSKLNLSTGSTGQIPDVGHLKLNAMSLNSANGTNAQGRISEKPQFSLENDFPALQISKTPSMPAVKGRLRSSRT
;
A
#
# COMPACT_ATOMS: atom_id res chain seq x y z
N MET A 1 -11.59 23.76 59.97
CA MET A 1 -12.34 22.83 59.08
C MET A 1 -11.86 21.45 59.43
N THR A 2 -12.72 20.74 60.15
CA THR A 2 -12.43 19.64 61.07
C THR A 2 -12.12 18.33 60.36
N ALA A 3 -11.07 17.69 60.85
CA ALA A 3 -10.79 16.27 60.69
C ALA A 3 -11.74 15.48 61.61
N ASP A 4 -12.26 14.36 61.12
CA ASP A 4 -13.00 13.40 61.94
C ASP A 4 -12.20 12.11 62.09
N SER A 5 -12.28 11.59 63.31
CA SER A 5 -11.49 10.50 63.90
C SER A 5 -12.35 9.24 64.05
N ASN A 6 -11.68 8.07 64.02
CA ASN A 6 -11.87 6.83 64.83
C ASN A 6 -13.31 6.40 65.28
N ASP A 7 -13.70 5.13 65.40
CA ASP A 7 -12.97 3.88 65.62
C ASP A 7 -13.88 2.64 65.47
N HIS A 8 -13.23 1.48 65.47
CA HIS A 8 -13.65 0.06 65.42
C HIS A 8 -14.96 -0.44 66.07
N ARG A 9 -15.51 -1.54 65.51
CA ARG A 9 -15.65 -2.84 66.23
C ARG A 9 -15.94 -4.05 65.33
N ALA A 10 -15.42 -5.21 65.75
CA ALA A 10 -15.32 -6.48 65.04
C ALA A 10 -16.44 -7.52 65.32
N SER A 11 -16.49 -8.50 64.40
CA SER A 11 -16.65 -9.97 64.58
C SER A 11 -18.02 -10.67 64.80
N ASN A 12 -18.28 -11.60 63.86
CA ASN A 12 -18.66 -13.02 63.97
C ASN A 12 -20.09 -13.53 64.32
N ILE A 13 -20.65 -14.22 63.31
CA ILE A 13 -21.22 -15.59 63.24
C ILE A 13 -22.30 -16.00 64.26
N ARG A 14 -23.48 -16.39 63.73
CA ARG A 14 -24.25 -17.59 64.15
C ARG A 14 -25.23 -18.07 63.06
N SER A 15 -25.34 -19.39 62.97
CA SER A 15 -26.30 -20.22 62.20
C SER A 15 -27.75 -19.97 62.65
N SER A 16 -28.86 -20.47 62.12
CA SER A 16 -29.26 -21.57 61.20
C SER A 16 -30.80 -21.51 61.19
N ALA A 17 -31.50 -21.68 60.06
CA ALA A 17 -32.83 -22.33 59.98
C ALA A 17 -33.37 -22.30 58.53
N GLN A 18 -34.00 -23.41 58.15
CA GLN A 18 -34.41 -23.79 56.81
C GLN A 18 -35.89 -23.48 56.52
N ARG A 19 -36.20 -23.22 55.23
CA ARG A 19 -37.45 -23.44 54.44
C ARG A 19 -38.13 -22.17 53.90
N PRO A 20 -38.90 -22.24 52.79
CA PRO A 20 -38.95 -23.21 51.70
C PRO A 20 -38.79 -22.58 50.29
N ILE A 21 -38.59 -23.43 49.28
CA ILE A 21 -38.65 -23.11 47.84
C ILE A 21 -40.11 -22.87 47.44
N PRO A 22 -40.40 -21.83 46.63
CA PRO A 22 -41.49 -21.92 45.67
C PRO A 22 -41.04 -21.64 44.24
N ASP A 23 -41.48 -22.56 43.38
CA ASP A 23 -41.72 -22.50 41.94
C ASP A 23 -40.92 -21.57 41.04
N ALA A 24 -40.15 -22.23 40.17
CA ALA A 24 -39.75 -21.71 38.89
C ALA A 24 -40.98 -21.66 37.96
N THR A 25 -41.52 -20.48 37.71
CA THR A 25 -42.03 -20.10 36.39
C THR A 25 -42.28 -18.59 36.32
N ALA A 26 -41.81 -18.01 35.22
CA ALA A 26 -42.21 -16.75 34.62
C ALA A 26 -41.26 -15.54 34.79
N TYR A 27 -40.90 -15.03 33.61
CA TYR A 27 -40.32 -13.72 33.28
C TYR A 27 -38.81 -13.52 33.49
N MET A 28 -38.03 -13.85 32.45
CA MET A 28 -36.91 -13.03 31.95
C MET A 28 -36.59 -13.42 30.49
N THR A 29 -37.55 -13.24 29.58
CA THR A 29 -37.27 -13.14 28.14
C THR A 29 -37.20 -11.66 27.78
N GLY A 30 -36.01 -11.11 27.58
CA GLY A 30 -35.93 -9.69 27.22
C GLY A 30 -34.58 -9.03 26.98
N ALA A 31 -33.45 -9.75 27.04
CA ALA A 31 -32.13 -9.11 26.84
C ALA A 31 -31.34 -9.62 25.63
N THR A 32 -31.59 -10.82 25.12
CA THR A 32 -30.77 -11.43 24.04
C THR A 32 -31.23 -11.09 22.62
N SER A 33 -32.47 -10.62 22.43
CA SER A 33 -33.03 -10.38 21.09
C SER A 33 -32.60 -9.03 20.49
N ARG A 34 -32.45 -7.97 21.30
CA ARG A 34 -32.10 -6.63 20.78
C ARG A 34 -30.66 -6.56 20.26
N GLU A 35 -29.69 -7.12 20.97
CA GLU A 35 -28.29 -7.16 20.51
C GLU A 35 -28.13 -8.03 19.27
N THR A 36 -28.74 -9.22 19.27
CA THR A 36 -28.65 -10.15 18.13
C THR A 36 -29.31 -9.60 16.88
N VAL A 37 -30.49 -8.96 17.00
CA VAL A 37 -31.16 -8.30 15.87
C VAL A 37 -30.36 -7.10 15.38
N THR A 38 -29.82 -6.27 16.28
CA THR A 38 -29.01 -5.09 15.88
C THR A 38 -27.73 -5.51 15.16
N LEU A 39 -27.04 -6.56 15.65
CA LEU A 39 -25.86 -7.12 14.99
C LEU A 39 -26.20 -7.74 13.64
N GLN A 40 -27.31 -8.49 13.54
CA GLN A 40 -27.72 -9.13 12.30
C GLN A 40 -28.20 -8.12 11.25
N THR A 41 -28.90 -7.06 11.65
CA THR A 41 -29.28 -5.95 10.77
C THR A 41 -28.07 -5.13 10.33
N LYS A 42 -27.09 -4.89 11.23
CA LYS A 42 -25.84 -4.19 10.89
C LYS A 42 -24.95 -5.00 9.94
N VAL A 43 -24.82 -6.31 10.16
CA VAL A 43 -24.04 -7.21 9.29
C VAL A 43 -24.70 -7.34 7.91
N THR A 44 -26.03 -7.44 7.85
CA THR A 44 -26.75 -7.51 6.56
C THR A 44 -26.71 -6.18 5.80
N SER A 45 -26.83 -5.03 6.47
CA SER A 45 -26.71 -3.72 5.84
C SER A 45 -25.29 -3.43 5.34
N GLU A 46 -24.25 -3.68 6.15
CA GLU A 46 -22.85 -3.56 5.75
C GLU A 46 -22.51 -4.50 4.57
N SER A 47 -23.07 -5.72 4.54
CA SER A 47 -22.86 -6.65 3.42
C SER A 47 -23.53 -6.20 2.12
N THR A 48 -24.64 -5.47 2.22
CA THR A 48 -25.40 -4.99 1.06
C THR A 48 -24.75 -3.73 0.48
N ASP A 49 -24.34 -2.80 1.34
CA ASP A 49 -23.55 -1.62 0.97
C ASP A 49 -22.22 -2.03 0.32
N ASN A 50 -21.49 -2.99 0.91
CA ASN A 50 -20.24 -3.49 0.32
C ASN A 50 -20.44 -4.10 -1.08
N ARG A 51 -21.53 -4.84 -1.32
CA ARG A 51 -21.83 -5.39 -2.65
C ARG A 51 -22.17 -4.30 -3.66
N GLN A 52 -22.94 -3.28 -3.25
CA GLN A 52 -23.23 -2.14 -4.09
C GLN A 52 -21.95 -1.39 -4.46
N ARG A 53 -21.10 -1.06 -3.47
CA ARG A 53 -19.81 -0.39 -3.68
C ARG A 53 -18.88 -1.20 -4.58
N LEU A 54 -18.83 -2.51 -4.42
CA LEU A 54 -18.05 -3.40 -5.28
C LEU A 54 -18.49 -3.33 -6.76
N SER A 55 -19.79 -3.15 -7.02
CA SER A 55 -20.35 -3.03 -8.38
C SER A 55 -19.98 -1.71 -9.07
N GLU A 56 -19.64 -0.66 -8.30
CA GLU A 56 -19.24 0.65 -8.80
C GLU A 56 -17.79 0.69 -9.30
N ILE A 57 -16.98 -0.32 -8.92
CA ILE A 57 -15.56 -0.38 -9.30
C ILE A 57 -15.44 -0.59 -10.80
N ARG A 58 -14.72 0.33 -11.45
CA ARG A 58 -14.38 0.21 -12.87
C ARG A 58 -12.96 -0.32 -13.01
N ARG A 59 -12.81 -1.44 -13.72
CA ARG A 59 -11.53 -2.14 -13.88
C ARG A 59 -11.06 -2.03 -15.33
N LYS A 60 -9.84 -1.56 -15.53
CA LYS A 60 -9.14 -1.62 -16.83
C LYS A 60 -7.95 -2.56 -16.68
N LYS A 61 -7.89 -3.63 -17.48
CA LYS A 61 -6.87 -4.70 -17.39
C LYS A 61 -6.13 -4.97 -18.70
N ASP A 62 -6.61 -4.37 -19.78
CA ASP A 62 -6.19 -4.55 -21.17
C ASP A 62 -5.13 -3.52 -21.58
N PHE A 63 -4.19 -3.20 -20.69
CA PHE A 63 -3.09 -2.32 -21.05
C PHE A 63 -2.15 -3.02 -22.03
N CYS A 64 -1.87 -2.35 -23.15
CA CYS A 64 -1.04 -2.90 -24.21
C CYS A 64 -0.15 -1.80 -24.78
N PHE A 65 1.15 -2.03 -24.70
CA PHE A 65 2.15 -1.30 -25.47
C PHE A 65 3.25 -2.27 -25.85
N ILE A 66 3.41 -2.51 -27.15
CA ILE A 66 4.40 -3.44 -27.66
C ILE A 66 5.71 -2.70 -27.88
N ASP A 67 6.76 -3.16 -27.19
CA ASP A 67 8.12 -2.68 -27.39
C ASP A 67 9.02 -3.83 -27.87
N ARG A 68 10.15 -3.50 -28.49
CA ARG A 68 11.09 -4.49 -29.04
C ARG A 68 12.26 -4.71 -28.07
N ILE A 69 12.23 -5.82 -27.35
CA ILE A 69 13.25 -6.20 -26.36
C ILE A 69 13.99 -7.44 -26.85
N ASN A 70 15.31 -7.35 -26.98
CA ASN A 70 16.15 -8.46 -27.46
C ASN A 70 15.63 -9.10 -28.76
N GLY A 71 15.16 -8.25 -29.69
CA GLY A 71 14.62 -8.66 -30.99
C GLY A 71 13.20 -9.25 -30.97
N LYS A 72 12.57 -9.39 -29.79
CA LYS A 72 11.20 -9.89 -29.64
C LYS A 72 10.23 -8.74 -29.36
N ASN A 73 9.01 -8.87 -29.87
CA ASN A 73 7.91 -7.97 -29.55
C ASN A 73 7.31 -8.38 -28.20
N VAL A 74 7.36 -7.50 -27.21
CA VAL A 74 6.92 -7.77 -25.83
C VAL A 74 5.89 -6.71 -25.42
N ASN A 75 4.76 -7.13 -24.86
CA ASN A 75 3.83 -6.19 -24.21
C ASN A 75 4.40 -5.78 -22.85
N ILE A 76 4.95 -4.59 -22.76
CA ILE A 76 5.62 -4.13 -21.54
C ILE A 76 4.64 -3.72 -20.44
N LEU A 77 3.36 -3.57 -20.79
CA LEU A 77 2.28 -3.21 -19.84
C LEU A 77 1.45 -4.43 -19.41
N GLU A 78 1.85 -5.63 -19.85
CA GLU A 78 1.19 -6.87 -19.44
C GLU A 78 1.20 -7.00 -17.92
N GLY A 79 0.02 -7.29 -17.34
CA GLY A 79 -0.17 -7.44 -15.90
C GLY A 79 -0.56 -6.16 -15.16
N LEU A 80 -0.59 -5.00 -15.83
CA LEU A 80 -1.13 -3.78 -15.23
C LEU A 80 -2.66 -3.83 -15.13
N GLU A 81 -3.21 -3.37 -14.01
CA GLU A 81 -4.63 -3.14 -13.86
C GLU A 81 -4.91 -1.81 -13.17
N LEU A 82 -5.85 -1.01 -13.68
CA LEU A 82 -6.30 0.21 -13.04
C LEU A 82 -7.74 0.05 -12.56
N HIS A 83 -7.94 0.14 -11.24
CA HIS A 83 -9.24 0.06 -10.58
C HIS A 83 -9.64 1.46 -10.12
N ARG A 84 -10.76 1.96 -10.63
CA ARG A 84 -11.32 3.27 -10.25
C ARG A 84 -12.52 3.09 -9.32
N ASN A 85 -12.83 4.14 -8.56
CA ASN A 85 -13.93 4.18 -7.59
C ASN A 85 -13.82 3.15 -6.46
N VAL A 86 -12.60 2.70 -6.14
CA VAL A 86 -12.35 1.80 -4.99
C VAL A 86 -12.66 2.51 -3.67
N PHE A 87 -12.43 3.82 -3.62
CA PHE A 87 -12.76 4.68 -2.49
C PHE A 87 -13.60 5.86 -2.95
N ASN A 88 -14.69 6.15 -2.23
CA ASN A 88 -15.50 7.35 -2.49
C ASN A 88 -14.86 8.59 -1.82
N ASN A 89 -15.42 9.77 -2.06
CA ASN A 89 -14.85 11.03 -1.58
C ASN A 89 -14.75 11.10 -0.04
N VAL A 90 -15.70 10.51 0.69
CA VAL A 90 -15.68 10.48 2.16
C VAL A 90 -14.54 9.61 2.66
N GLU A 91 -14.44 8.39 2.14
CA GLU A 91 -13.37 7.45 2.50
C GLU A 91 -11.99 7.98 2.13
N GLN A 92 -11.87 8.63 0.97
CA GLN A 92 -10.63 9.30 0.55
C GLN A 92 -10.25 10.40 1.54
N LYS A 93 -11.20 11.25 1.93
CA LYS A 93 -10.95 12.32 2.92
C LYS A 93 -10.45 11.74 4.24
N GLU A 94 -11.10 10.69 4.76
CA GLU A 94 -10.67 10.04 5.99
C GLU A 94 -9.26 9.45 5.92
N LEU A 95 -8.90 8.84 4.79
CA LEU A 95 -7.55 8.32 4.57
C LEU A 95 -6.52 9.44 4.48
N ILE A 96 -6.85 10.55 3.81
CA ILE A 96 -5.98 11.73 3.72
C ILE A 96 -5.75 12.34 5.10
N ASP A 97 -6.81 12.56 5.87
CA ASP A 97 -6.74 13.10 7.24
C ASP A 97 -5.86 12.19 8.12
N TYR A 98 -6.02 10.87 7.99
CA TYR A 98 -5.21 9.90 8.73
C TYR A 98 -3.73 9.91 8.32
N VAL A 99 -3.42 10.04 7.02
CA VAL A 99 -2.03 10.19 6.55
C VAL A 99 -1.38 11.43 7.15
N TYR A 100 -2.09 12.55 7.21
CA TYR A 100 -1.55 13.77 7.83
C TYR A 100 -1.37 13.64 9.34
N GLN A 101 -2.24 12.91 10.03
CA GLN A 101 -2.02 12.57 11.45
C GLN A 101 -0.74 11.74 11.63
N LEU A 102 -0.50 10.74 10.78
CA LEU A 102 0.74 9.95 10.82
C LEU A 102 1.98 10.81 10.53
N GLN A 103 1.90 11.75 9.58
CA GLN A 103 2.98 12.72 9.33
C GLN A 103 3.27 13.54 10.58
N GLU A 104 2.24 14.02 11.27
CA GLU A 104 2.39 14.80 12.50
C GLU A 104 3.00 13.97 13.65
N LEU A 105 2.63 12.69 13.79
CA LEU A 105 3.29 11.77 14.72
C LEU A 105 4.78 11.60 14.37
N GLY A 106 5.10 11.50 13.09
CA GLY A 106 6.48 11.43 12.60
C GLY A 106 7.30 12.68 12.96
N ARG A 107 6.75 13.87 12.71
CA ARG A 107 7.38 15.16 13.07
C ARG A 107 7.62 15.29 14.56
N ASN A 108 6.68 14.78 15.36
CA ASN A 108 6.76 14.77 16.82
C ASN A 108 7.57 13.60 17.39
N GLN A 109 8.29 12.83 16.55
CA GLN A 109 9.12 11.69 16.96
C GLN A 109 8.37 10.60 17.75
N LYS A 110 7.06 10.46 17.49
CA LYS A 110 6.19 9.43 18.08
C LYS A 110 6.14 8.14 17.25
N LEU A 111 6.79 8.13 16.09
CA LEU A 111 7.01 6.94 15.27
C LEU A 111 8.46 6.48 15.42
N ARG A 112 8.71 5.20 15.12
CA ARG A 112 10.07 4.66 15.10
C ARG A 112 10.92 5.41 14.07
N ARG A 113 12.22 5.46 14.33
CA ARG A 113 13.19 6.25 13.55
C ARG A 113 13.15 5.97 12.04
N ARG A 114 13.00 4.71 11.62
CA ARG A 114 12.98 4.32 10.19
C ARG A 114 11.58 4.36 9.58
N THR A 115 10.54 4.56 10.38
CA THR A 115 9.16 4.69 9.90
C THR A 115 8.96 6.01 9.16
N TYR A 116 9.59 7.09 9.59
CA TYR A 116 9.31 8.44 9.07
C TYR A 116 10.56 9.11 8.51
N SER A 117 10.44 9.72 7.33
CA SER A 117 11.47 10.61 6.79
C SER A 117 10.85 11.79 6.05
N GLU A 118 11.31 12.99 6.39
CA GLU A 118 10.92 14.27 5.76
C GLU A 118 12.20 15.04 5.42
N PRO A 119 12.79 14.81 4.23
CA PRO A 119 14.01 15.49 3.82
C PRO A 119 13.72 16.97 3.54
N ARG A 120 14.69 17.83 3.87
CA ARG A 120 14.63 19.24 3.44
C ARG A 120 14.75 19.29 1.92
N LYS A 121 13.73 19.84 1.26
CA LYS A 121 13.74 20.04 -0.18
C LYS A 121 14.88 20.97 -0.60
N TRP A 122 15.81 20.46 -1.40
CA TRP A 122 16.96 21.20 -1.91
C TRP A 122 17.00 21.27 -3.44
N MET A 123 16.23 20.43 -4.13
CA MET A 123 15.97 20.52 -5.57
C MET A 123 14.62 19.87 -5.92
N ARG A 124 14.17 20.05 -7.18
CA ARG A 124 13.00 19.36 -7.73
C ARG A 124 13.19 17.85 -7.63
N GLY A 125 12.17 17.13 -7.18
CA GLY A 125 12.24 15.68 -6.95
C GLY A 125 12.83 15.24 -5.61
N LYS A 126 13.22 16.16 -4.70
CA LYS A 126 13.91 15.84 -3.42
C LYS A 126 13.23 16.38 -2.17
N GLY A 127 11.91 16.54 -2.18
CA GLY A 127 11.15 17.01 -1.01
C GLY A 127 10.22 15.98 -0.39
N ARG A 128 10.11 14.78 -0.97
CA ARG A 128 9.03 13.84 -0.66
C ARG A 128 9.15 13.30 0.76
N VAL A 129 8.05 13.41 1.51
CA VAL A 129 7.91 12.75 2.81
C VAL A 129 7.55 11.29 2.59
N THR A 130 8.20 10.40 3.33
CA THR A 130 7.99 8.95 3.25
C THR A 130 7.64 8.39 4.61
N LEU A 131 6.59 7.57 4.68
CA LEU A 131 6.28 6.75 5.85
C LEU A 131 6.28 5.26 5.49
N GLN A 132 7.10 4.45 6.14
CA GLN A 132 7.24 3.02 5.87
C GLN A 132 6.70 2.21 7.04
N PHE A 133 5.85 1.22 6.75
CA PHE A 133 5.28 0.32 7.74
C PHE A 133 5.49 -1.14 7.32
N GLY A 134 5.62 -2.03 8.30
CA GLY A 134 5.89 -3.45 8.09
C GLY A 134 7.37 -3.77 7.87
N CYS A 135 8.06 -3.04 6.99
CA CYS A 135 9.51 -3.18 6.81
C CYS A 135 10.22 -1.86 6.49
N CYS A 136 11.52 -1.79 6.83
CA CYS A 136 12.41 -0.74 6.36
C CYS A 136 12.92 -1.10 4.96
N TYR A 137 12.53 -0.35 3.94
CA TYR A 137 13.06 -0.49 2.59
C TYR A 137 13.98 0.68 2.22
N ASN A 138 15.10 0.33 1.61
CA ASN A 138 16.07 1.27 1.08
C ASN A 138 16.04 1.28 -0.45
N TYR A 139 15.93 2.48 -1.02
CA TYR A 139 15.71 2.70 -2.46
C TYR A 139 17.01 2.78 -3.27
N ALA A 140 18.11 3.13 -2.62
CA ALA A 140 19.41 3.38 -3.22
C ALA A 140 20.49 2.83 -2.30
N ILE A 141 21.72 2.73 -2.78
CA ILE A 141 22.85 2.37 -1.91
C ILE A 141 22.93 3.40 -0.77
N ASP A 142 22.99 2.93 0.48
CA ASP A 142 23.14 3.83 1.62
C ASP A 142 24.60 4.24 1.87
N LYS A 143 24.80 5.11 2.87
CA LYS A 143 26.12 5.64 3.23
C LYS A 143 27.07 4.57 3.77
N ASP A 144 26.51 3.48 4.28
CA ASP A 144 27.26 2.36 4.83
C ASP A 144 27.57 1.32 3.73
N GLY A 145 27.14 1.59 2.49
CA GLY A 145 27.39 0.76 1.32
C GLY A 145 26.36 -0.37 1.15
N ASN A 146 25.28 -0.39 1.93
CA ASN A 146 24.26 -1.44 1.80
C ASN A 146 23.46 -1.24 0.50
N PRO A 147 23.20 -2.32 -0.26
CA PRO A 147 22.44 -2.23 -1.51
C PRO A 147 20.97 -1.86 -1.27
N PRO A 148 20.24 -1.44 -2.32
CA PRO A 148 18.79 -1.30 -2.27
C PRO A 148 18.13 -2.63 -1.88
N GLY A 149 17.04 -2.58 -1.12
CA GLY A 149 16.41 -3.77 -0.58
C GLY A 149 15.76 -3.55 0.78
N ILE A 150 15.15 -4.61 1.31
CA ILE A 150 14.66 -4.63 2.69
C ILE A 150 15.87 -4.75 3.62
N ILE A 151 16.00 -3.82 4.56
CA ILE A 151 17.00 -3.88 5.63
C ILE A 151 16.40 -4.71 6.77
N ARG A 152 16.92 -5.91 7.00
CA ARG A 152 16.28 -6.93 7.85
C ARG A 152 16.46 -6.65 9.34
N GLU A 153 17.49 -5.88 9.68
CA GLU A 153 17.90 -5.51 11.02
C GLU A 153 17.23 -4.21 11.51
N GLU A 154 16.62 -3.44 10.60
CA GLU A 154 16.00 -2.15 10.90
C GLU A 154 14.49 -2.29 11.11
N GLU A 155 14.02 -1.86 12.27
CA GLU A 155 12.62 -1.92 12.64
C GLU A 155 11.84 -0.65 12.24
N VAL A 156 10.63 -0.85 11.73
CA VAL A 156 9.62 0.19 11.50
C VAL A 156 8.34 -0.14 12.26
N ASP A 157 7.40 0.79 12.29
CA ASP A 157 6.08 0.56 12.88
C ASP A 157 5.28 -0.47 12.07
N ALA A 158 4.44 -1.22 12.76
CA ALA A 158 3.51 -2.14 12.10
C ALA A 158 2.50 -1.37 11.22
N ILE A 159 1.89 -2.05 10.25
CA ILE A 159 0.86 -1.44 9.41
C ILE A 159 -0.29 -0.93 10.29
N PRO A 160 -0.61 0.39 10.25
CA PRO A 160 -1.66 0.96 11.08
C PRO A 160 -3.04 0.42 10.73
N GLN A 161 -3.96 0.42 11.70
CA GLN A 161 -5.29 -0.20 11.57
C GLN A 161 -6.07 0.27 10.34
N LYS A 162 -6.09 1.58 10.06
CA LYS A 162 -6.80 2.15 8.90
C LYS A 162 -6.27 1.57 7.57
N PHE A 163 -4.97 1.31 7.48
CA PHE A 163 -4.34 0.71 6.30
C PHE A 163 -4.57 -0.80 6.22
N ARG A 164 -4.67 -1.50 7.35
CA ARG A 164 -5.10 -2.91 7.37
C ARG A 164 -6.51 -3.07 6.81
N MET A 165 -7.43 -2.17 7.15
CA MET A 165 -8.78 -2.16 6.58
C MET A 165 -8.78 -1.92 5.07
N VAL A 166 -7.89 -1.06 4.57
CA VAL A 166 -7.67 -0.87 3.13
C VAL A 166 -7.21 -2.17 2.49
N ILE A 167 -6.17 -2.83 3.03
CA ILE A 167 -5.67 -4.11 2.52
C ILE A 167 -6.77 -5.15 2.47
N LYS A 168 -7.54 -5.29 3.56
CA LYS A 168 -8.67 -6.21 3.65
C LYS A 168 -9.66 -6.02 2.53
N ARG A 169 -10.11 -4.77 2.34
CA ARG A 169 -11.01 -4.40 1.25
C ARG A 169 -10.44 -4.78 -0.12
N LEU A 170 -9.17 -4.48 -0.38
CA LEU A 170 -8.55 -4.79 -1.68
C LEU A 170 -8.57 -6.30 -1.97
N VAL A 171 -8.38 -7.14 -0.96
CA VAL A 171 -8.45 -8.60 -1.10
C VAL A 171 -9.91 -9.08 -1.21
N GLU A 172 -10.78 -8.60 -0.33
CA GLU A 172 -12.21 -8.91 -0.31
C GLU A 172 -12.90 -8.58 -1.64
N TRP A 173 -12.50 -7.49 -2.28
CA TRP A 173 -13.08 -6.96 -3.52
C TRP A 173 -12.37 -7.45 -4.79
N HIS A 174 -11.50 -8.46 -4.66
CA HIS A 174 -10.74 -9.07 -5.76
C HIS A 174 -9.89 -8.04 -6.55
N VAL A 175 -9.44 -6.98 -5.88
CA VAL A 175 -8.47 -6.01 -6.45
C VAL A 175 -7.05 -6.55 -6.29
N LEU A 176 -6.76 -7.17 -5.14
CA LEU A 176 -5.56 -7.97 -4.91
C LEU A 176 -5.92 -9.44 -4.74
N PRO A 177 -5.07 -10.39 -5.19
CA PRO A 177 -5.32 -11.81 -5.01
C PRO A 177 -5.10 -12.23 -3.56
N ALA A 178 -5.89 -13.18 -3.07
CA ALA A 178 -5.77 -13.72 -1.70
C ALA A 178 -4.41 -14.39 -1.40
N GLY A 179 -3.68 -14.84 -2.43
CA GLY A 179 -2.33 -15.37 -2.25
C GLY A 179 -1.26 -14.31 -1.98
N CYS A 180 -1.54 -13.05 -2.32
CA CYS A 180 -0.60 -11.93 -2.23
C CYS A 180 -1.16 -10.80 -1.34
N ILE A 181 -1.45 -11.12 -0.08
CA ILE A 181 -1.88 -10.12 0.91
C ILE A 181 -0.67 -9.28 1.33
N PRO A 182 -0.70 -7.95 1.15
CA PRO A 182 0.37 -7.06 1.58
C PRO A 182 0.64 -7.12 3.08
N ASP A 183 1.92 -7.13 3.44
CA ASP A 183 2.44 -7.08 4.80
C ASP A 183 3.43 -5.91 5.00
N SER A 184 3.60 -5.09 3.97
CA SER A 184 4.34 -3.83 3.97
C SER A 184 3.56 -2.74 3.24
N CYS A 185 3.69 -1.49 3.68
CA CYS A 185 3.27 -0.35 2.89
C CYS A 185 4.19 0.86 3.02
N ILE A 186 4.26 1.66 1.96
CA ILE A 186 4.88 2.98 2.01
C ILE A 186 3.89 4.06 1.60
N VAL A 187 3.77 5.09 2.44
CA VAL A 187 3.09 6.34 2.14
C VAL A 187 4.11 7.33 1.60
N ASN A 188 3.74 8.00 0.53
CA ASN A 188 4.52 9.04 -0.10
C ASN A 188 3.67 10.31 -0.17
N ILE A 189 4.14 11.40 0.44
CA ILE A 189 3.50 12.72 0.37
C ILE A 189 4.39 13.63 -0.47
N TYR A 190 3.83 14.15 -1.55
CA TYR A 190 4.53 14.94 -2.55
C TYR A 190 4.09 16.40 -2.44
N ASP A 191 5.07 17.31 -2.42
CA ASP A 191 4.85 18.70 -2.74
C ASP A 191 5.07 18.97 -4.23
N VAL A 192 4.62 20.13 -4.71
CA VAL A 192 4.79 20.56 -6.10
C VAL A 192 6.24 20.39 -6.55
N GLY A 193 6.43 19.70 -7.67
CA GLY A 193 7.75 19.40 -8.23
C GLY A 193 8.45 18.17 -7.64
N ASP A 194 7.90 17.50 -6.62
CA ASP A 194 8.44 16.20 -6.19
C ASP A 194 8.10 15.11 -7.21
N CYS A 195 8.93 14.08 -7.29
CA CYS A 195 8.84 13.03 -8.30
C CYS A 195 9.31 11.69 -7.73
N ILE A 196 9.09 10.61 -8.49
CA ILE A 196 9.80 9.34 -8.31
C ILE A 196 10.59 9.07 -9.58
N PRO A 197 11.92 8.92 -9.50
CA PRO A 197 12.71 8.65 -10.70
C PRO A 197 12.40 7.27 -11.29
N PRO A 198 12.82 7.02 -12.55
CA PRO A 198 12.70 5.71 -13.18
C PRO A 198 13.28 4.57 -12.34
N HIS A 199 12.45 3.58 -12.05
CA HIS A 199 12.86 2.38 -11.32
C HIS A 199 11.96 1.18 -11.64
N ILE A 200 12.40 0.01 -11.21
CA ILE A 200 11.60 -1.20 -11.04
C ILE A 200 11.57 -1.45 -9.53
N ASP A 201 10.40 -1.76 -8.96
CA ASP A 201 10.32 -2.11 -7.54
C ASP A 201 11.21 -3.33 -7.27
N HIS A 202 11.90 -3.34 -6.13
CA HIS A 202 12.83 -4.43 -5.83
C HIS A 202 12.11 -5.79 -5.71
N HIS A 203 12.82 -6.88 -6.04
CA HIS A 203 12.29 -8.25 -5.97
C HIS A 203 12.24 -8.83 -4.55
N ASP A 204 12.69 -8.07 -3.54
CA ASP A 204 12.35 -8.39 -2.14
C ASP A 204 10.85 -8.26 -1.85
N PHE A 205 10.08 -7.69 -2.79
CA PHE A 205 8.63 -7.71 -2.77
C PHE A 205 8.09 -8.63 -3.86
N VAL A 206 7.19 -9.54 -3.50
CA VAL A 206 6.53 -10.40 -4.49
C VAL A 206 5.47 -9.63 -5.27
N ARG A 207 5.12 -10.13 -6.46
CA ARG A 207 4.06 -9.56 -7.31
C ARG A 207 2.74 -10.32 -7.14
N PRO A 208 1.58 -9.67 -7.34
CA PRO A 208 1.41 -8.26 -7.66
C PRO A 208 1.58 -7.36 -6.42
N PHE A 209 1.87 -6.08 -6.66
CA PHE A 209 1.71 -5.01 -5.67
C PHE A 209 0.80 -3.92 -6.21
N CYS A 210 0.38 -2.98 -5.36
CA CYS A 210 -0.50 -1.91 -5.79
C CYS A 210 -0.17 -0.54 -5.22
N THR A 211 -0.59 0.51 -5.93
CA THR A 211 -0.49 1.90 -5.48
C THR A 211 -1.86 2.56 -5.50
N LEU A 212 -2.33 3.00 -4.33
CA LEU A 212 -3.49 3.85 -4.14
C LEU A 212 -3.08 5.33 -4.32
N SER A 213 -3.81 6.08 -5.14
CA SER A 213 -3.59 7.52 -5.35
C SER A 213 -4.64 8.37 -4.63
N LEU A 214 -4.20 9.41 -3.92
CA LEU A 214 -5.01 10.30 -3.10
C LEU A 214 -4.63 11.78 -3.35
N LEU A 215 -5.51 12.67 -2.91
CA LEU A 215 -5.40 14.14 -2.98
C LEU A 215 -5.47 14.76 -4.39
N SER A 216 -4.78 14.22 -5.38
CA SER A 216 -4.79 14.74 -6.75
C SER A 216 -4.50 13.65 -7.78
N GLU A 217 -4.99 13.87 -9.01
CA GLU A 217 -4.62 13.05 -10.15
C GLU A 217 -3.21 13.42 -10.62
N CYS A 218 -2.38 12.41 -10.86
CA CYS A 218 -1.08 12.56 -11.51
C CYS A 218 -0.82 11.36 -12.41
N ASN A 219 0.02 11.55 -13.42
CA ASN A 219 0.41 10.47 -14.30
C ASN A 219 1.53 9.63 -13.69
N ILE A 220 1.54 8.34 -14.02
CA ILE A 220 2.71 7.47 -13.94
C ILE A 220 3.15 7.16 -15.38
N ILE A 221 4.45 7.11 -15.61
CA ILE A 221 5.05 6.88 -16.92
C ILE A 221 5.73 5.52 -16.91
N PHE A 222 5.59 4.76 -17.99
CA PHE A 222 6.18 3.43 -18.20
C PHE A 222 7.03 3.40 -19.46
N GLY A 223 8.07 2.56 -19.47
CA GLY A 223 8.92 2.29 -20.62
C GLY A 223 9.96 1.23 -20.30
N THR A 224 10.47 0.53 -21.32
CA THR A 224 11.63 -0.37 -21.18
C THR A 224 12.85 0.41 -20.71
N GLU A 225 13.05 1.57 -21.32
CA GLU A 225 13.93 2.62 -20.85
C GLU A 225 13.12 3.90 -20.64
N LEU A 226 13.49 4.66 -19.60
CA LEU A 226 12.94 5.97 -19.34
C LEU A 226 14.09 6.97 -19.34
N LYS A 227 14.02 7.95 -20.24
CA LYS A 227 15.03 8.99 -20.35
C LYS A 227 14.77 10.08 -19.32
N ILE A 228 15.82 10.44 -18.58
CA ILE A 228 15.81 11.59 -17.68
C ILE A 228 16.19 12.83 -18.51
N ALA A 229 15.20 13.67 -18.82
CA ALA A 229 15.42 14.92 -19.53
C ALA A 229 15.91 16.04 -18.60
N GLY A 230 15.53 15.95 -17.32
CA GLY A 230 15.93 16.83 -16.23
C GLY A 230 15.30 16.39 -14.91
N PRO A 231 15.52 17.13 -13.80
CA PRO A 231 14.92 16.83 -12.51
C PRO A 231 13.39 16.75 -12.55
N GLY A 232 12.85 15.55 -12.34
CA GLY A 232 11.40 15.30 -12.41
C GLY A 232 10.81 15.32 -13.82
N GLU A 233 11.64 15.41 -14.86
CA GLU A 233 11.24 15.37 -16.26
C GLU A 233 11.68 14.06 -16.89
N PHE A 234 10.72 13.17 -17.09
CA PHE A 234 10.95 11.82 -17.58
C PHE A 234 10.20 11.59 -18.88
N ILE A 235 10.87 10.99 -19.85
CA ILE A 235 10.29 10.62 -21.13
C ILE A 235 10.20 9.10 -21.18
N GLY A 236 8.99 8.59 -21.42
CA GLY A 236 8.71 7.17 -21.53
C GLY A 236 7.71 6.85 -22.61
N SER A 237 7.53 5.55 -22.85
CA SER A 237 6.74 5.03 -23.96
C SER A 237 5.23 5.13 -23.72
N TYR A 238 4.79 5.09 -22.46
CA TYR A 238 3.37 5.10 -22.11
C TYR A 238 3.09 5.88 -20.84
N SER A 239 1.94 6.56 -20.76
CA SER A 239 1.52 7.32 -19.59
C SER A 239 0.12 6.93 -19.15
N ILE A 240 -0.05 6.67 -17.86
CA ILE A 240 -1.33 6.31 -17.25
C ILE A 240 -1.71 7.40 -16.25
N PRO A 241 -2.84 8.10 -16.43
CA PRO A 241 -3.38 8.96 -15.38
C PRO A 241 -3.86 8.11 -14.20
N LEU A 242 -3.57 8.58 -12.98
CA LEU A 242 -3.99 7.95 -11.72
C LEU A 242 -5.01 8.84 -11.01
N PRO A 243 -6.32 8.70 -11.30
CA PRO A 243 -7.36 9.46 -10.63
C PRO A 243 -7.33 9.30 -9.12
N THR A 244 -7.85 10.29 -8.39
CA THR A 244 -7.98 10.21 -6.94
C THR A 244 -8.90 9.05 -6.53
N GLY A 245 -8.48 8.27 -5.55
CA GLY A 245 -9.18 7.06 -5.09
C GLY A 245 -8.99 5.84 -6.00
N SER A 246 -8.16 5.93 -7.05
CA SER A 246 -7.82 4.79 -7.91
C SER A 246 -6.68 3.94 -7.32
N VAL A 247 -6.68 2.65 -7.68
CA VAL A 247 -5.66 1.67 -7.33
C VAL A 247 -5.07 1.10 -8.62
N LEU A 248 -3.77 1.30 -8.81
CA LEU A 248 -3.00 0.68 -9.88
C LEU A 248 -2.35 -0.60 -9.35
N ILE A 249 -2.62 -1.74 -9.99
CA ILE A 249 -1.92 -3.01 -9.79
C ILE A 249 -0.74 -3.07 -10.76
N LEU A 250 0.41 -3.48 -10.24
CA LEU A 250 1.60 -3.78 -11.02
C LEU A 250 1.91 -5.28 -10.89
N ASN A 251 1.93 -5.97 -12.03
CA ASN A 251 2.26 -7.38 -12.15
C ASN A 251 2.94 -7.64 -13.50
N GLY A 252 3.52 -8.83 -13.68
CA GLY A 252 4.07 -9.30 -14.95
C GLY A 252 5.09 -8.32 -15.54
N ASN A 253 5.07 -8.14 -16.86
CA ASN A 253 6.00 -7.23 -17.53
C ASN A 253 5.85 -5.78 -17.04
N GLY A 254 4.64 -5.35 -16.67
CA GLY A 254 4.38 -4.03 -16.11
C GLY A 254 5.04 -3.77 -14.75
N ALA A 255 5.42 -4.83 -14.02
CA ALA A 255 6.15 -4.75 -12.76
C ALA A 255 7.63 -5.08 -12.88
N ASP A 256 8.02 -5.95 -13.82
CA ASP A 256 9.35 -6.58 -13.83
C ASP A 256 10.18 -6.29 -15.09
N VAL A 257 9.55 -5.80 -16.16
CA VAL A 257 10.23 -5.44 -17.42
C VAL A 257 10.21 -3.93 -17.65
N ALA A 258 9.04 -3.31 -17.49
CA ALA A 258 8.90 -1.87 -17.63
C ALA A 258 9.43 -1.14 -16.40
N LYS A 259 10.35 -0.20 -16.62
CA LYS A 259 10.61 0.86 -15.64
C LYS A 259 9.39 1.76 -15.54
N HIS A 260 9.15 2.27 -14.35
CA HIS A 260 8.12 3.27 -14.12
C HIS A 260 8.66 4.47 -13.34
N ALA A 261 8.01 5.62 -13.53
CA ALA A 261 8.36 6.87 -12.88
C ALA A 261 7.11 7.71 -12.63
N VAL A 262 7.15 8.51 -11.56
CA VAL A 262 6.18 9.59 -11.36
C VAL A 262 6.91 10.89 -11.69
N PRO A 263 6.57 11.59 -12.78
CA PRO A 263 7.15 12.89 -13.09
C PRO A 263 6.84 13.90 -11.98
N ALA A 264 7.50 15.04 -12.02
CA ALA A 264 7.26 16.12 -11.09
C ALA A 264 5.78 16.48 -11.00
N VAL A 265 5.21 16.32 -9.80
CA VAL A 265 3.79 16.51 -9.59
C VAL A 265 3.43 18.01 -9.70
N PRO A 266 2.33 18.37 -10.40
CA PRO A 266 1.92 19.77 -10.56
C PRO A 266 1.24 20.32 -9.31
N THR A 267 0.71 19.45 -8.45
CA THR A 267 0.00 19.78 -7.21
C THR A 267 0.44 18.83 -6.09
N LYS A 268 0.07 19.14 -4.84
CA LYS A 268 0.28 18.18 -3.75
C LYS A 268 -0.42 16.86 -4.06
N ARG A 269 0.26 15.75 -3.78
CA ARG A 269 -0.25 14.40 -4.02
C ARG A 269 0.07 13.50 -2.83
N ILE A 270 -0.74 12.47 -2.62
CA ILE A 270 -0.43 11.37 -1.72
C ILE A 270 -0.53 10.05 -2.49
N SER A 271 0.40 9.14 -2.28
CA SER A 271 0.25 7.75 -2.73
C SER A 271 0.60 6.77 -1.63
N ILE A 272 -0.13 5.66 -1.57
CA ILE A 272 0.16 4.55 -0.66
C ILE A 272 0.41 3.30 -1.49
N THR A 273 1.61 2.75 -1.40
CA THR A 273 2.00 1.53 -2.11
C THR A 273 1.98 0.36 -1.13
N PHE A 274 1.16 -0.65 -1.42
CA PHE A 274 1.02 -1.86 -0.63
C PHE A 274 1.73 -3.02 -1.32
N ARG A 275 2.62 -3.68 -0.59
CA ARG A 275 3.48 -4.76 -1.09
C ARG A 275 3.48 -5.93 -0.13
N LYS A 276 3.67 -7.13 -0.67
CA LYS A 276 3.98 -8.32 0.11
C LYS A 276 5.48 -8.59 0.03
N MET A 277 6.13 -8.74 1.17
CA MET A 277 7.54 -9.10 1.24
C MET A 277 7.75 -10.55 0.78
N ASP A 278 8.89 -10.80 0.15
CA ASP A 278 9.37 -12.16 -0.05
C ASP A 278 9.63 -12.79 1.33
N PRO A 279 9.12 -14.00 1.62
CA PRO A 279 9.33 -14.68 2.91
C PRO A 279 10.80 -14.84 3.31
N THR A 280 11.72 -14.89 2.34
CA THR A 280 13.18 -14.98 2.59
C THR A 280 13.82 -13.64 2.97
N LYS A 281 13.08 -12.54 2.81
CA LYS A 281 13.56 -11.16 2.96
C LYS A 281 12.91 -10.42 4.12
N VAL A 282 11.96 -11.04 4.82
CA VAL A 282 11.28 -10.42 5.95
C VAL A 282 12.28 -9.99 7.04
N PRO A 283 12.04 -8.86 7.73
CA PRO A 283 12.81 -8.46 8.90
C PRO A 283 12.78 -9.55 9.98
N GLU A 284 13.86 -9.66 10.75
CA GLU A 284 14.00 -10.74 11.74
C GLU A 284 12.95 -10.67 12.85
N SER A 285 12.56 -9.45 13.25
CA SER A 285 11.54 -9.21 14.26
C SER A 285 10.12 -9.13 13.71
N PHE A 286 9.93 -9.41 12.40
CA PHE A 286 8.63 -9.30 11.75
C PHE A 286 7.62 -10.28 12.35
N LYS A 287 6.45 -9.75 12.71
CA LYS A 287 5.33 -10.54 13.23
C LYS A 287 4.17 -10.47 12.24
N PRO A 288 3.77 -11.59 11.61
CA PRO A 288 2.65 -11.59 10.70
C PRO A 288 1.36 -11.14 11.37
N ASP A 289 0.59 -10.29 10.67
CA ASP A 289 -0.70 -9.85 11.15
C ASP A 289 -1.76 -10.94 10.91
N LYS A 290 -2.21 -11.58 12.00
CA LYS A 290 -3.22 -12.65 11.96
C LYS A 290 -4.56 -12.20 11.37
N GLU A 291 -4.89 -10.92 11.53
CA GLU A 291 -6.12 -10.33 11.02
C GLU A 291 -6.06 -10.20 9.50
N LEU A 292 -4.89 -9.84 8.96
CA LEU A 292 -4.66 -9.79 7.51
C LEU A 292 -4.60 -11.19 6.91
N LEU A 293 -3.89 -12.13 7.55
CA LEU A 293 -3.77 -13.52 7.08
C LEU A 293 -5.10 -14.27 7.04
N SER A 294 -6.08 -13.86 7.86
CA SER A 294 -7.42 -14.45 7.87
C SER A 294 -8.39 -13.82 6.86
N THR A 295 -7.96 -12.79 6.13
CA THR A 295 -8.77 -12.12 5.10
C THR A 295 -9.07 -13.08 3.95
N LYS A 296 -10.34 -13.13 3.53
CA LYS A 296 -10.79 -13.95 2.40
C LYS A 296 -11.53 -13.09 1.38
N PRO A 297 -11.43 -13.40 0.08
CA PRO A 297 -12.23 -12.74 -0.93
C PRO A 297 -13.73 -12.92 -0.66
N LEU A 298 -14.54 -11.91 -0.98
CA LEU A 298 -15.99 -12.05 -0.93
C LEU A 298 -16.43 -13.11 -1.93
N ALA A 299 -17.33 -14.00 -1.53
CA ALA A 299 -17.88 -15.02 -2.41
C ALA A 299 -18.53 -14.34 -3.63
N ASN A 300 -18.14 -14.77 -4.84
CA ASN A 300 -18.80 -14.33 -6.06
C ASN A 300 -20.26 -14.80 -5.97
N GLY A 301 -21.21 -13.86 -5.96
CA GLY A 301 -22.65 -14.13 -5.87
C GLY A 301 -23.26 -14.83 -7.08
N GLY A 302 -22.49 -15.66 -7.79
CA GLY A 302 -22.99 -16.51 -8.86
C GLY A 302 -23.74 -17.68 -8.25
N SER A 303 -25.06 -17.57 -8.15
CA SER A 303 -25.94 -18.73 -8.02
C SER A 303 -25.93 -19.52 -9.34
N SER A 304 -24.84 -20.21 -9.68
CA SER A 304 -24.90 -21.30 -10.63
C SER A 304 -25.42 -22.53 -9.88
N LYS A 305 -26.74 -22.70 -9.85
CA LYS A 305 -27.34 -24.01 -9.67
C LYS A 305 -26.87 -24.86 -10.86
N LEU A 306 -25.74 -25.55 -10.71
CA LEU A 306 -25.39 -26.66 -11.58
C LEU A 306 -26.36 -27.78 -11.24
N ASN A 307 -27.46 -27.85 -11.99
CA ASN A 307 -28.27 -29.06 -12.05
C ASN A 307 -27.39 -30.13 -12.70
N LEU A 308 -26.89 -31.04 -11.87
CA LEU A 308 -26.23 -32.25 -12.31
C LEU A 308 -27.32 -33.21 -12.80
N SER A 309 -27.63 -33.18 -14.10
CA SER A 309 -28.39 -34.24 -14.76
C SER A 309 -27.44 -35.08 -15.61
N THR A 310 -27.35 -36.35 -15.22
CA THR A 310 -26.66 -37.47 -15.84
C THR A 310 -27.20 -37.86 -17.22
N GLY A 311 -26.32 -38.31 -18.13
CA GLY A 311 -26.64 -39.02 -19.39
C GLY A 311 -25.77 -38.52 -20.56
N SER A 312 -24.59 -39.10 -20.80
CA SER A 312 -24.30 -40.25 -21.69
C SER A 312 -24.17 -39.91 -23.18
N THR A 313 -22.92 -40.04 -23.67
CA THR A 313 -22.46 -40.50 -25.00
C THR A 313 -22.91 -39.78 -26.27
N GLY A 314 -21.93 -39.28 -27.04
CA GLY A 314 -22.06 -39.23 -28.50
C GLY A 314 -21.31 -38.13 -29.24
N GLN A 315 -20.17 -38.51 -29.84
CA GLN A 315 -19.64 -38.07 -31.15
C GLN A 315 -18.99 -36.69 -31.33
N ILE A 316 -17.74 -36.79 -31.82
CA ILE A 316 -16.91 -35.80 -32.49
C ILE A 316 -17.42 -35.61 -33.94
N PRO A 317 -17.35 -34.40 -34.50
CA PRO A 317 -16.87 -34.29 -35.87
C PRO A 317 -15.74 -33.28 -36.05
N ASP A 318 -14.93 -33.60 -37.05
CA ASP A 318 -13.65 -33.02 -37.44
C ASP A 318 -13.81 -31.98 -38.59
N VAL A 319 -12.77 -31.16 -38.73
CA VAL A 319 -12.33 -30.24 -39.81
C VAL A 319 -13.28 -29.17 -40.37
N GLY A 320 -12.83 -27.91 -40.24
CA GLY A 320 -13.23 -26.79 -41.10
C GLY A 320 -12.14 -25.72 -41.22
N HIS A 321 -11.26 -25.89 -42.20
CA HIS A 321 -10.28 -24.91 -42.68
C HIS A 321 -10.93 -23.54 -42.95
N LEU A 322 -10.46 -22.45 -42.32
CA LEU A 322 -10.70 -21.10 -42.82
C LEU A 322 -9.41 -20.27 -42.82
N LYS A 323 -9.17 -19.70 -44.01
CA LYS A 323 -7.97 -19.01 -44.49
C LYS A 323 -7.70 -17.71 -43.75
N LEU A 324 -6.41 -17.44 -43.55
CA LEU A 324 -5.86 -16.12 -43.26
C LEU A 324 -6.23 -15.13 -44.37
N ASN A 325 -6.73 -13.95 -43.99
CA ASN A 325 -6.63 -12.74 -44.79
C ASN A 325 -5.60 -11.81 -44.15
N ALA A 326 -4.45 -11.68 -44.82
CA ALA A 326 -3.48 -10.63 -44.57
C ALA A 326 -3.98 -9.34 -45.21
N MET A 327 -4.09 -8.26 -44.42
CA MET A 327 -4.20 -6.91 -44.96
C MET A 327 -2.86 -6.19 -44.75
N SER A 328 -2.21 -5.95 -45.88
CA SER A 328 -1.04 -5.09 -46.05
C SER A 328 -1.47 -3.63 -45.94
N LEU A 329 -0.78 -2.82 -45.14
CA LEU A 329 -0.83 -1.36 -45.27
C LEU A 329 0.58 -0.77 -45.18
N ASN A 330 0.80 0.12 -46.14
CA ASN A 330 2.07 0.60 -46.66
C ASN A 330 2.87 1.50 -45.72
N SER A 331 4.19 1.39 -45.90
CA SER A 331 5.20 2.37 -45.53
C SER A 331 5.05 3.66 -46.35
N ALA A 332 5.26 4.81 -45.71
CA ALA A 332 5.61 6.06 -46.39
C ALA A 332 6.63 6.86 -45.55
N ASN A 333 7.67 7.30 -46.25
CA ASN A 333 8.89 7.92 -45.78
C ASN A 333 8.74 9.37 -45.28
N GLY A 334 9.66 9.74 -44.37
CA GLY A 334 10.54 10.90 -44.57
C GLY A 334 10.19 12.19 -43.83
N THR A 335 11.09 12.65 -42.95
CA THR A 335 11.95 13.83 -43.21
C THR A 335 12.94 14.09 -42.07
N ASN A 336 14.16 14.45 -42.49
CA ASN A 336 15.32 14.80 -41.68
C ASN A 336 15.16 16.16 -40.98
N ALA A 337 15.71 16.27 -39.77
CA ALA A 337 16.21 17.56 -39.25
C ALA A 337 17.41 17.33 -38.32
N GLN A 338 18.60 17.68 -38.82
CA GLN A 338 19.85 17.82 -38.07
C GLN A 338 19.78 19.08 -37.21
N GLY A 339 20.27 19.01 -35.96
CA GLY A 339 20.41 20.20 -35.12
C GLY A 339 21.03 19.95 -33.74
N ARG A 340 22.34 20.23 -33.65
CA ARG A 340 23.13 20.62 -32.46
C ARG A 340 23.09 19.70 -31.22
N ILE A 341 24.22 19.00 -31.03
CA ILE A 341 24.65 18.42 -29.74
C ILE A 341 25.05 19.59 -28.82
N SER A 342 24.19 19.89 -27.85
CA SER A 342 24.57 20.61 -26.63
C SER A 342 24.78 19.56 -25.56
N GLU A 343 25.99 19.48 -25.01
CA GLU A 343 26.30 18.63 -23.86
C GLU A 343 25.30 18.92 -22.74
N LYS A 344 24.48 17.93 -22.41
CA LYS A 344 23.57 17.97 -21.25
C LYS A 344 24.30 17.39 -20.06
N PRO A 345 24.14 17.95 -18.85
CA PRO A 345 24.63 17.32 -17.64
C PRO A 345 24.02 15.92 -17.50
N GLN A 346 24.89 14.93 -17.31
CA GLN A 346 24.52 13.52 -17.18
C GLN A 346 24.06 13.28 -15.73
N PHE A 347 22.76 13.27 -15.51
CA PHE A 347 22.16 12.94 -14.21
C PHE A 347 22.22 11.41 -13.99
N SER A 348 22.81 10.97 -12.89
CA SER A 348 22.88 9.56 -12.51
C SER A 348 21.99 9.30 -11.30
N LEU A 349 21.20 8.20 -11.36
CA LEU A 349 20.30 7.80 -10.29
C LEU A 349 21.02 7.68 -8.93
N GLU A 350 22.28 7.24 -8.94
CA GLU A 350 23.11 7.00 -7.75
C GLU A 350 23.62 8.28 -7.08
N ASN A 351 24.07 9.28 -7.84
CA ASN A 351 24.65 10.49 -7.24
C ASN A 351 23.58 11.53 -6.88
N ASP A 352 22.48 11.55 -7.63
CA ASP A 352 21.48 12.59 -7.44
C ASP A 352 20.50 12.23 -6.30
N PHE A 353 20.21 10.93 -6.04
CA PHE A 353 19.24 10.43 -5.05
C PHE A 353 19.93 9.72 -3.84
N PRO A 354 20.67 10.44 -2.97
CA PRO A 354 21.31 9.81 -1.81
C PRO A 354 20.26 9.27 -0.82
N ALA A 355 20.59 8.17 -0.15
CA ALA A 355 19.72 7.49 0.81
C ALA A 355 19.23 8.39 1.96
N LEU A 356 18.10 7.99 2.58
CA LEU A 356 17.47 8.69 3.70
C LEU A 356 18.50 8.98 4.81
N GLN A 357 18.75 10.27 5.07
CA GLN A 357 19.78 10.68 6.00
C GLN A 357 19.44 10.31 7.45
N ILE A 358 20.45 9.78 8.15
CA ILE A 358 20.55 9.83 9.60
C ILE A 358 21.14 11.20 9.95
N SER A 359 20.35 12.11 10.52
CA SER A 359 20.92 13.29 11.18
C SER A 359 21.66 12.80 12.44
N LYS A 360 22.99 12.91 12.46
CA LYS A 360 23.76 12.78 13.70
C LYS A 360 23.32 13.92 14.63
N THR A 361 22.80 13.58 15.81
CA THR A 361 22.70 14.55 16.91
C THR A 361 24.12 15.01 17.27
N PRO A 362 24.35 16.30 17.56
CA PRO A 362 25.63 16.71 18.12
C PRO A 362 25.75 16.09 19.51
N SER A 363 26.81 15.33 19.74
CA SER A 363 27.18 14.88 21.08
C SER A 363 27.40 16.11 21.97
N MET A 364 26.63 16.25 23.04
CA MET A 364 26.91 17.25 24.07
C MET A 364 28.30 16.97 24.68
N PRO A 365 29.13 18.00 24.91
CA PRO A 365 30.42 17.80 25.56
C PRO A 365 30.18 17.36 27.01
N ALA A 366 30.83 16.27 27.40
CA ALA A 366 30.83 15.78 28.77
C ALA A 366 31.36 16.87 29.72
N VAL A 367 30.52 17.29 30.66
CA VAL A 367 30.92 18.13 31.79
C VAL A 367 31.85 17.30 32.68
N LYS A 368 33.16 17.56 32.61
CA LYS A 368 34.12 17.07 33.61
C LYS A 368 33.87 17.82 34.92
N GLY A 369 33.10 17.21 35.81
CA GLY A 369 33.01 17.62 37.21
C GLY A 369 34.38 17.48 37.88
N ARG A 370 35.00 18.62 38.18
CA ARG A 370 36.25 18.69 38.95
C ARG A 370 35.87 18.69 40.43
N LEU A 371 36.09 17.58 41.12
CA LEU A 371 36.06 17.56 42.58
C LEU A 371 37.11 18.56 43.10
N ARG A 372 36.66 19.58 43.84
CA ARG A 372 37.52 20.37 44.72
C ARG A 372 37.49 19.72 46.09
N SER A 373 38.63 19.20 46.52
CA SER A 373 38.91 18.87 47.92
C SER A 373 39.01 20.17 48.72
N SER A 374 38.24 20.28 49.79
CA SER A 374 38.41 21.29 50.83
C SER A 374 39.72 21.05 51.59
N ARG A 375 40.52 22.13 51.70
CA ARG A 375 41.49 22.34 52.77
C ARG A 375 41.24 23.75 53.30
N THR A 376 41.49 23.86 54.60
CA THR A 376 41.23 24.95 55.56
C THR A 376 39.79 25.17 55.92
#